data_AF-A0A0H5BQT3-F1
#
_entry.id   AF-A0A0H5BQT3-F1
#
_cell.length_a   1.000
_cell.length_b   1.000
_cell.length_c   1.000
_cell.angle_alpha   90.00
_cell.angle_beta   90.00
_cell.angle_gamma   90.00
#
_symmetry.space_group_name_H-M   'P 1'
#
loop_
_entity.id
_entity.type
_entity.pdbx_description
1 polymer ?
#
loop_
_entity_poly.entity_id
_entity_poly.type
_entity_poly.pdbx_seq_one_letter_code
_entity_poly.pdbx_strand_id
1 'polypeptide(L)'
;MNHSISYNQNAQDILILKKFYQKKALLRIIRRSGIKRISKCVYIELNSIIKKFLLKIIKDTLIVCIYNHRKIITASDVVFSLKRNGQNIYGKI
;
A
#
# COMPACT_ATOMS: atom_id res chain seq x y z
N MET A 1 -6.71 8.44 31.90
CA MET A 1 -7.26 9.34 30.86
C MET A 1 -7.13 8.64 29.53
N ASN A 2 -8.09 7.77 29.23
CA ASN A 2 -8.05 6.86 28.10
C ASN A 2 -8.77 7.55 26.93
N HIS A 3 -8.00 8.12 26.00
CA HIS A 3 -8.57 8.66 24.78
C HIS A 3 -8.78 7.52 23.78
N SER A 4 -9.86 6.75 23.96
CA SER A 4 -10.33 5.80 22.96
C SER A 4 -10.85 6.58 21.76
N ILE A 5 -10.04 6.69 20.71
CA ILE A 5 -10.46 7.24 19.42
C ILE A 5 -11.45 6.24 18.82
N SER A 6 -12.73 6.57 18.91
CA SER A 6 -13.82 5.92 18.19
C SER A 6 -13.59 6.12 16.69
N TYR A 7 -12.89 5.18 16.05
CA TYR A 7 -12.87 5.09 14.60
C TYR A 7 -14.27 4.69 14.12
N ASN A 8 -15.04 5.74 13.86
CA ASN A 8 -16.37 5.78 13.27
C ASN A 8 -16.50 4.70 12.18
N GLN A 9 -17.47 3.79 12.31
CA GLN A 9 -17.80 2.76 11.31
C GLN A 9 -18.07 3.38 9.91
N ASN A 10 -18.42 4.68 9.86
CA ASN A 10 -18.57 5.48 8.64
C ASN A 10 -17.28 5.66 7.81
N ALA A 11 -16.09 5.45 8.38
CA ALA A 11 -14.81 5.59 7.65
C ALA A 11 -14.53 4.39 6.73
N GLN A 12 -15.09 3.21 7.05
CA GLN A 12 -14.98 2.03 6.18
C GLN A 12 -15.76 2.24 4.88
N ASP A 13 -16.91 2.92 4.94
CA ASP A 13 -17.74 3.21 3.77
C ASP A 13 -17.14 4.28 2.84
N ILE A 14 -16.47 5.30 3.40
CA ILE A 14 -15.75 6.33 2.61
C ILE A 14 -14.54 5.70 1.88
N LEU A 15 -13.91 4.68 2.45
CA LEU A 15 -12.75 3.98 1.85
C LEU A 15 -13.13 3.11 0.64
N ILE A 16 -14.37 2.61 0.61
CA ILE A 16 -14.93 1.81 -0.51
C ILE A 16 -15.17 2.70 -1.74
N LEU A 17 -15.61 3.95 -1.54
CA LEU A 17 -15.90 4.88 -2.65
C LEU A 17 -14.66 5.61 -3.18
N LYS A 18 -13.60 5.81 -2.36
CA LYS A 18 -12.42 6.58 -2.77
C LYS A 18 -11.44 5.73 -3.58
N LYS A 19 -11.53 5.89 -4.90
CA LYS A 19 -10.65 5.26 -5.90
C LYS A 19 -9.20 5.69 -5.67
N PHE A 20 -8.33 4.76 -5.26
CA PHE A 20 -6.93 5.04 -4.93
C PHE A 20 -6.05 5.21 -6.18
N TYR A 21 -6.23 4.37 -7.21
CA TYR A 21 -5.63 4.58 -8.54
C TYR A 21 -6.65 4.89 -9.62
N GLN A 22 -6.26 5.80 -10.52
CA GLN A 22 -7.03 6.09 -11.73
C GLN A 22 -7.08 4.90 -12.68
N LYS A 23 -8.21 4.75 -13.39
CA LYS A 23 -8.42 3.66 -14.38
C LYS A 23 -7.31 3.60 -15.43
N LYS A 24 -6.84 4.76 -15.91
CA LYS A 24 -5.75 4.85 -16.90
C LYS A 24 -4.43 4.27 -16.38
N ALA A 25 -4.10 4.47 -15.09
CA ALA A 25 -2.88 3.94 -14.50
C ALA A 25 -2.90 2.41 -14.40
N LEU A 26 -4.01 1.85 -13.94
CA LEU A 26 -4.21 0.39 -13.90
C LEU A 26 -4.15 -0.23 -15.30
N LEU A 27 -4.74 0.44 -16.30
CA LEU A 27 -4.67 0.00 -17.69
C LEU A 27 -3.23 -0.08 -18.21
N ARG A 28 -2.34 0.84 -17.87
CA ARG A 28 -0.92 0.75 -18.28
C ARG A 28 -0.26 -0.53 -17.78
N ILE A 29 -0.49 -0.90 -16.51
CA ILE A 29 0.05 -2.14 -15.91
C ILE A 29 -0.52 -3.35 -16.65
N ILE A 30 -1.85 -3.40 -16.76
CA ILE A 30 -2.61 -4.44 -17.44
C ILE A 30 -2.16 -4.68 -18.88
N ARG A 31 -1.90 -3.59 -19.62
CA ARG A 31 -1.41 -3.68 -21.01
C ARG A 31 -0.01 -4.26 -21.04
N ARG A 32 0.86 -3.85 -20.11
CA ARG A 32 2.21 -4.43 -19.97
C ARG A 32 2.19 -5.91 -19.59
N SER A 33 1.17 -6.35 -18.87
CA SER A 33 0.92 -7.77 -18.57
C SER A 33 0.31 -8.56 -19.74
N GLY A 34 0.05 -7.95 -20.91
CA GLY A 34 -0.50 -8.63 -22.08
C GLY A 34 -2.02 -8.83 -22.08
N ILE A 35 -2.76 -8.20 -21.15
CA ILE A 35 -4.20 -8.46 -21.00
C ILE A 35 -5.04 -7.57 -21.93
N LYS A 36 -5.73 -8.20 -22.90
CA LYS A 36 -6.51 -7.52 -23.96
C LYS A 36 -7.87 -6.97 -23.50
N ARG A 37 -8.67 -7.73 -22.75
CA ARG A 37 -10.01 -7.34 -22.26
C ARG A 37 -10.14 -7.60 -20.76
N ILE A 38 -10.73 -6.66 -20.02
CA ILE A 38 -10.90 -6.71 -18.56
C ILE A 38 -12.29 -6.23 -18.15
N SER A 39 -12.92 -6.96 -17.24
CA SER A 39 -14.21 -6.63 -16.65
C SER A 39 -14.09 -5.50 -15.61
N LYS A 40 -15.22 -4.85 -15.31
CA LYS A 40 -15.25 -3.69 -14.40
C LYS A 40 -14.88 -4.04 -12.96
N CYS A 41 -15.25 -5.23 -12.48
CA CYS A 41 -15.01 -5.68 -11.11
C CYS A 41 -13.52 -5.80 -10.79
N VAL A 42 -12.70 -6.20 -11.77
CA VAL A 42 -11.25 -6.36 -11.59
C VAL A 42 -10.56 -5.04 -11.22
N TYR A 43 -11.07 -3.88 -11.66
CA TYR A 43 -10.48 -2.59 -11.26
C TYR A 43 -10.65 -2.29 -9.77
N ILE A 44 -11.74 -2.77 -9.17
CA ILE A 44 -12.01 -2.59 -7.74
C ILE A 44 -11.08 -3.53 -6.96
N GLU A 45 -11.01 -4.79 -7.38
CA GLU A 45 -10.18 -5.80 -6.72
C GLU A 45 -8.68 -5.46 -6.78
N LEU A 46 -8.18 -5.04 -7.94
CA LEU A 46 -6.77 -4.61 -8.08
C LEU A 46 -6.44 -3.44 -7.16
N ASN A 47 -7.34 -2.47 -6.98
CA ASN A 47 -7.14 -1.38 -6.04
C ASN A 47 -7.07 -1.87 -4.59
N SER A 48 -7.89 -2.86 -4.22
CA SER A 48 -7.86 -3.48 -2.89
C SER A 48 -6.52 -4.18 -2.63
N ILE A 49 -6.05 -4.97 -3.60
CA ILE A 49 -4.78 -5.69 -3.52
C ILE A 49 -3.60 -4.74 -3.35
N ILE A 50 -3.54 -3.66 -4.16
CA ILE A 50 -2.43 -2.71 -4.07
C ILE A 50 -2.46 -1.96 -2.73
N LYS A 51 -3.65 -1.55 -2.24
CA LYS A 51 -3.79 -0.96 -0.90
C LYS A 51 -3.28 -1.90 0.19
N LYS A 52 -3.68 -3.17 0.14
CA LYS A 52 -3.26 -4.20 1.12
C LYS A 52 -1.73 -4.38 1.12
N PHE A 53 -1.12 -4.40 -0.07
CA PHE A 53 0.33 -4.47 -0.21
C PHE A 53 1.03 -3.27 0.43
N LEU A 54 0.59 -2.04 0.12
CA LEU A 54 1.20 -0.82 0.67
C LEU A 54 1.04 -0.74 2.20
N LEU A 55 -0.15 -1.08 2.72
CA LEU A 55 -0.38 -1.11 4.17
C LEU A 55 0.55 -2.09 4.88
N LYS A 56 0.85 -3.24 4.25
CA LYS A 56 1.80 -4.21 4.80
C LYS A 56 3.21 -3.59 4.89
N ILE A 57 3.71 -3.02 3.80
CA ILE A 57 5.06 -2.43 3.78
C ILE A 57 5.16 -1.24 4.75
N ILE A 58 4.17 -0.34 4.78
CA ILE A 58 4.20 0.85 5.63
C ILE A 58 4.21 0.48 7.12
N LYS A 59 3.42 -0.52 7.53
CA LYS A 59 3.45 -1.01 8.93
C LYS A 59 4.82 -1.52 9.30
N ASP A 60 5.44 -2.28 8.40
CA ASP A 60 6.75 -2.86 8.62
C ASP A 60 7.84 -1.77 8.72
N THR A 61 7.82 -0.79 7.82
CA THR A 61 8.78 0.34 7.86
C THR A 61 8.62 1.18 9.11
N LEU A 62 7.38 1.37 9.57
CA LEU A 62 7.10 2.11 10.79
C LEU A 62 7.65 1.37 12.02
N ILE A 63 7.53 0.04 12.08
CA ILE A 63 8.13 -0.77 13.15
C ILE A 63 9.65 -0.59 13.20
N VAL A 64 10.32 -0.62 12.04
CA VAL A 64 11.79 -0.43 11.95
C VAL A 64 12.19 0.97 12.41
N CYS A 65 11.44 1.99 12.00
CA CYS A 65 11.70 3.37 12.40
C CYS A 65 11.57 3.57 13.92
N ILE A 66 10.52 3.00 14.53
CA ILE A 66 10.27 3.06 15.98
C ILE A 66 11.34 2.29 16.75
N TYR A 67 11.73 1.10 16.26
CA TYR A 67 12.81 0.31 16.85
C TYR A 67 14.14 1.07 16.88
N ASN A 68 14.41 1.85 15.84
CA ASN A 68 15.61 2.70 15.76
C ASN A 68 15.48 4.02 16.53
N HIS A 69 14.41 4.23 17.30
CA HIS A 69 14.11 5.46 18.05
C HIS A 69 14.09 6.73 17.19
N ARG A 70 13.75 6.61 15.90
CA ARG A 70 13.65 7.75 14.96
C ARG A 70 12.19 8.11 14.72
N LYS A 71 11.94 9.39 14.44
CA LYS A 71 10.62 9.90 14.03
C LYS A 71 10.43 9.98 12.52
N ILE A 72 11.52 9.93 11.76
CA ILE A 72 11.54 10.10 10.30
C ILE A 72 11.88 8.76 9.66
N ILE A 73 11.00 8.28 8.78
CA ILE A 73 11.24 7.08 7.99
C ILE A 73 12.28 7.41 6.93
N THR A 74 13.37 6.63 6.91
CA THR A 74 14.44 6.76 5.92
C THR A 74 14.28 5.71 4.81
N ALA A 75 14.91 5.94 3.66
CA ALA A 75 14.83 5.01 2.53
C ALA A 75 15.42 3.62 2.88
N SER A 76 16.39 3.55 3.78
CA SER A 76 16.94 2.29 4.28
C SER A 76 15.92 1.46 5.07
N ASP A 77 15.02 2.09 5.82
CA ASP A 77 13.92 1.39 6.52
C ASP A 77 12.98 0.72 5.51
N VAL A 78 12.70 1.38 4.39
CA VAL A 78 11.89 0.85 3.29
C VAL A 78 12.55 -0.36 2.64
N VAL A 79 13.84 -0.26 2.31
CA VAL A 79 14.60 -1.38 1.74
C VAL A 79 14.62 -2.57 2.70
N PHE A 80 14.80 -2.33 4.00
CA PHE A 80 14.80 -3.39 5.00
C PHE A 80 13.45 -4.10 5.08
N SER A 81 12.34 -3.35 5.16
CA SER A 81 10.99 -3.94 5.20
C SER A 81 10.64 -4.70 3.93
N LEU A 82 11.11 -4.24 2.78
CA LEU A 82 10.94 -4.91 1.51
C LEU A 82 11.72 -6.23 1.46
N LYS A 83 12.98 -6.22 1.93
CA LYS A 83 13.80 -7.44 2.06
C LYS A 83 13.16 -8.47 2.99
N ARG A 84 12.60 -8.03 4.13
CA ARG A 84 11.88 -8.90 5.08
C ARG A 84 10.66 -9.57 4.45
N ASN A 85 10.01 -8.90 3.52
CA ASN A 85 8.84 -9.41 2.80
C ASN A 85 9.19 -10.23 1.53
N GLY A 86 10.47 -10.50 1.28
CA GLY A 86 10.93 -11.24 0.11
C GLY A 86 10.88 -10.44 -1.21
N GLN A 87 10.76 -9.11 -1.14
CA GLN A 87 10.75 -8.24 -2.31
C GLN A 87 11.99 -7.35 -2.32
N ASN A 88 13.12 -7.90 -2.77
CA ASN A 88 14.37 -7.15 -2.78
C ASN A 88 14.39 -6.15 -3.94
N ILE A 89 14.67 -4.88 -3.63
CA ILE A 89 14.95 -3.85 -4.64
C ILE A 89 16.46 -3.66 -4.71
N TYR A 90 17.01 -3.71 -5.92
CA TYR A 90 18.40 -3.43 -6.20
C TYR A 90 18.52 -2.03 -6.80
N GLY A 91 19.45 -1.22 -6.28
CA GLY A 91 19.66 0.16 -6.68
C GLY A 91 20.41 0.93 -5.59
N LYS A 92 20.87 2.14 -5.90
CA LYS A 92 21.50 3.02 -4.93
C LYS A 92 20.40 3.73 -4.12
N ILE A 93 20.49 3.66 -2.79
CA ILE A 93 19.67 4.45 -1.87
C ILE A 93 20.35 5.79 -1.58
#